data_AF-A0A3C0PKV9-F1
#
_entry.id   AF-A0A3C0PKV9-F1
#
_cell.length_a   1.000
_cell.length_b   1.000
_cell.length_c   1.000
_cell.angle_alpha   90.00
_cell.angle_beta   90.00
_cell.angle_gamma   90.00
#
_symmetry.space_group_name_H-M   'P 1'
#
loop_
_entity.id
_entity.type
_entity.pdbx_description
1 polymer ?
#
loop_
_entity_poly.entity_id
_entity_poly.type
_entity_poly.pdbx_seq_one_letter_code
_entity_poly.pdbx_strand_id
1 'polypeptide(L)'
;MGLLLHGNKIWVSEITSVFFIALILLLLVASTFLLLVKESRIHKNEKKISVLRSNEWTTQKTLDQLVAKERIGAAIKSELGVNIAEPVYYQLVNLVYENSKTFGYDPLLVLAVIRVESVFNPQAKGRYKNSDLSGALGLMQIKP
;
A
#
# COMPACT_ATOMS: atom_id res chain seq x y z
N MET A 1 -70.14 20.51 13.52
CA MET A 1 -70.56 21.26 12.32
C MET A 1 -70.23 20.44 11.10
N GLY A 2 -71.19 20.18 10.21
CA GLY A 2 -70.96 19.46 8.95
C GLY A 2 -71.07 20.43 7.78
N LEU A 3 -70.22 20.28 6.78
CA LEU A 3 -70.21 21.11 5.58
C LEU A 3 -70.83 20.29 4.44
N LEU A 4 -71.87 20.83 3.81
CA LEU A 4 -72.55 20.17 2.67
C LEU A 4 -71.78 20.50 1.39
N LEU A 5 -71.11 19.49 0.83
CA LEU A 5 -70.43 19.58 -0.45
C LEU A 5 -70.90 18.41 -1.32
N HIS A 6 -71.42 18.70 -2.51
CA HIS A 6 -71.88 17.71 -3.51
C HIS A 6 -72.97 16.72 -3.03
N GLY A 7 -73.87 17.13 -2.13
CA GLY A 7 -75.03 16.32 -1.71
C GLY A 7 -74.73 15.25 -0.63
N ASN A 8 -73.45 15.08 -0.23
CA ASN A 8 -73.06 14.27 0.92
C ASN A 8 -72.71 15.15 2.13
N LYS A 9 -73.15 14.74 3.32
CA LYS A 9 -72.77 15.40 4.59
C LYS A 9 -71.37 14.96 4.99
N ILE A 10 -70.36 15.75 4.64
CA ILE A 10 -68.98 15.50 5.09
C ILE A 10 -68.81 16.15 6.47
N TRP A 11 -68.35 15.35 7.43
CA TRP A 11 -68.04 15.86 8.77
C TRP A 11 -66.66 16.50 8.78
N VAL A 12 -66.52 17.64 9.47
CA VAL A 12 -65.23 18.37 9.56
C VAL A 12 -64.09 17.46 10.07
N SER A 13 -64.40 16.50 10.93
CA SER A 13 -63.46 15.49 11.44
C SER A 13 -62.84 14.62 10.33
N GLU A 14 -63.60 14.32 9.28
CA GLU A 14 -63.16 13.50 8.14
C GLU A 14 -62.19 14.27 7.24
N ILE A 15 -62.43 15.56 7.03
CA ILE A 15 -61.51 16.43 6.26
C ILE A 15 -60.19 16.60 7.02
N THR A 16 -60.26 16.83 8.35
CA THR A 16 -59.06 16.99 9.16
C THR A 16 -58.21 15.72 9.25
N SER A 17 -58.84 14.53 9.27
CA SER A 17 -58.09 13.27 9.30
C SER A 17 -57.41 12.98 7.97
N VAL A 18 -58.08 13.21 6.83
CA VAL A 18 -57.49 13.08 5.50
C VAL A 18 -56.30 14.02 5.34
N PHE A 19 -56.42 15.27 5.78
CA PHE A 19 -55.32 16.22 5.75
C PHE A 19 -54.12 15.76 6.59
N PHE A 20 -54.37 15.27 7.82
CA PHE A 20 -53.32 14.82 8.72
C PHE A 20 -52.59 13.59 8.17
N ILE A 21 -53.32 12.63 7.60
CA ILE A 21 -52.75 11.45 6.94
C ILE A 21 -51.89 11.85 5.74
N ALA A 22 -52.39 12.77 4.90
CA ALA A 22 -51.64 13.28 3.75
C ALA A 22 -50.34 13.99 4.18
N LEU A 23 -50.39 14.77 5.26
CA LEU A 23 -49.21 15.45 5.82
C LEU A 23 -48.17 14.44 6.32
N ILE A 24 -48.59 13.40 7.07
CA ILE A 24 -47.69 12.34 7.54
C ILE A 24 -47.05 11.61 6.36
N LEU A 25 -47.84 11.24 5.36
CA LEU A 25 -47.32 10.57 4.17
C LEU A 25 -46.29 11.42 3.44
N LEU A 26 -46.53 12.72 3.29
CA LEU A 26 -45.60 13.64 2.66
C LEU A 26 -44.29 13.74 3.46
N LEU A 27 -44.36 13.82 4.79
CA LEU A 27 -43.18 13.84 5.65
C LEU A 27 -42.38 12.54 5.56
N LEU A 28 -43.06 11.39 5.52
CA LEU A 28 -42.42 10.09 5.35
C LEU A 28 -41.69 10.01 4.00
N VAL A 29 -42.34 10.38 2.90
CA VAL A 29 -41.73 10.39 1.56
C VAL A 29 -40.54 11.35 1.49
N ALA A 30 -40.65 12.55 2.08
CA ALA A 30 -39.54 13.50 2.13
C ALA A 30 -38.35 12.93 2.92
N SER A 31 -38.61 12.25 4.04
CA SER A 31 -37.57 11.67 4.88
C SER A 31 -36.82 10.53 4.17
N THR A 32 -37.53 9.63 3.48
CA THR A 32 -36.92 8.52 2.74
C THR A 32 -36.10 9.03 1.56
N PHE A 33 -36.60 10.06 0.86
CA PHE A 33 -35.85 10.70 -0.21
C PHE A 33 -34.54 11.34 0.29
N LEU A 34 -34.58 12.05 1.43
CA LEU A 34 -33.38 12.62 2.04
C LEU A 34 -32.37 11.55 2.46
N LEU A 35 -32.83 10.42 2.99
CA LEU A 35 -31.97 9.28 3.33
C LEU A 35 -31.28 8.72 2.08
N LEU A 36 -32.02 8.49 0.99
CA LEU A 36 -31.46 7.99 -0.27
C LEU A 36 -30.38 8.92 -0.85
N VAL A 37 -30.61 10.23 -0.82
CA VAL A 37 -29.61 11.21 -1.29
C VAL A 37 -28.36 11.18 -0.42
N LYS A 38 -28.52 11.08 0.90
CA LYS A 38 -27.38 10.97 1.84
C LYS A 38 -26.60 9.69 1.60
N GLU A 39 -27.27 8.55 1.49
CA GLU A 39 -26.64 7.25 1.27
C GLU A 39 -25.87 7.20 -0.05
N SER A 40 -26.42 7.79 -1.12
CA SER A 40 -25.71 7.93 -2.39
C SER A 40 -24.43 8.77 -2.27
N ARG A 41 -24.46 9.84 -1.47
CA ARG A 41 -23.27 10.68 -1.21
C ARG A 41 -22.24 9.93 -0.36
N ILE A 42 -22.69 9.22 0.69
CA ILE A 42 -21.84 8.41 1.55
C ILE A 42 -21.11 7.36 0.72
N HIS A 43 -21.83 6.61 -0.12
CA HIS A 43 -21.24 5.58 -0.96
C HIS A 43 -20.20 6.13 -1.95
N LYS A 44 -20.45 7.31 -2.53
CA LYS A 44 -19.46 8.00 -3.38
C LYS A 44 -18.21 8.40 -2.59
N ASN A 45 -18.38 8.87 -1.37
CA ASN A 45 -17.26 9.27 -0.51
C ASN A 45 -16.47 8.06 -0.02
N GLU A 46 -17.13 6.96 0.35
CA GLU A 46 -16.47 5.70 0.72
C GLU A 46 -15.61 5.16 -0.41
N LYS A 47 -16.10 5.20 -1.65
CA LYS A 47 -15.31 4.84 -2.84
C LYS A 47 -14.09 5.74 -3.02
N LYS A 48 -14.23 7.05 -2.80
CA LYS A 48 -13.08 7.96 -2.85
C LYS A 48 -12.06 7.65 -1.75
N ILE A 49 -12.53 7.39 -0.54
CA ILE A 49 -11.68 7.04 0.61
C ILE A 49 -10.94 5.73 0.34
N SER A 50 -11.59 4.71 -0.20
CA SER A 50 -10.94 3.43 -0.50
C SER A 50 -9.85 3.58 -1.58
N VAL A 51 -10.12 4.35 -2.63
CA VAL A 51 -9.12 4.66 -3.67
C VAL A 51 -7.96 5.45 -3.09
N LEU A 52 -8.23 6.48 -2.29
CA LEU A 52 -7.18 7.29 -1.65
C LEU A 52 -6.30 6.45 -0.73
N ARG A 53 -6.89 5.57 0.09
CA ARG A 53 -6.15 4.63 0.95
C ARG A 53 -5.29 3.65 0.13
N SER A 54 -5.82 3.14 -0.97
CA SER A 54 -5.05 2.27 -1.87
C SER A 54 -3.85 2.99 -2.48
N ASN A 55 -4.03 4.26 -2.87
CA ASN A 55 -2.95 5.08 -3.40
C ASN A 55 -1.91 5.38 -2.32
N GLU A 56 -2.34 5.78 -1.12
CA GLU A 56 -1.47 6.01 0.04
C GLU A 56 -0.63 4.77 0.36
N TRP A 57 -1.26 3.59 0.40
CA TRP A 57 -0.55 2.33 0.62
C TRP A 57 0.50 2.05 -0.46
N THR A 58 0.17 2.30 -1.73
CA THR A 58 1.10 2.10 -2.85
C THR A 58 2.27 3.07 -2.80
N THR A 59 1.99 4.34 -2.49
CA THR A 59 3.00 5.39 -2.31
C THR A 59 3.91 5.05 -1.13
N GLN A 60 3.35 4.65 0.01
CA GLN A 60 4.13 4.27 1.19
C GLN A 60 5.03 3.07 0.89
N LYS A 61 4.49 2.04 0.23
CA LYS A 61 5.28 0.87 -0.20
C LYS A 61 6.43 1.28 -1.11
N THR A 62 6.19 2.20 -2.04
CA THR A 62 7.22 2.69 -2.97
C THR A 62 8.30 3.46 -2.22
N LEU A 63 7.91 4.29 -1.25
CA LEU A 63 8.84 5.00 -0.38
C LEU A 63 9.71 4.04 0.43
N ASP A 64 9.10 3.04 1.07
CA ASP A 64 9.82 2.03 1.86
C ASP A 64 10.83 1.26 1.00
N GLN A 65 10.46 0.94 -0.25
CA GLN A 65 11.34 0.32 -1.23
C GLN A 65 12.53 1.22 -1.58
N LEU A 66 12.28 2.50 -1.86
CA LEU A 66 13.33 3.47 -2.20
C LEU A 66 14.28 3.70 -1.03
N VAL A 67 13.76 3.85 0.19
CA VAL A 67 14.57 4.00 1.41
C VAL A 67 15.43 2.77 1.64
N ALA A 68 14.89 1.56 1.46
CA ALA A 68 15.68 0.33 1.59
C ALA A 68 16.80 0.26 0.54
N LYS A 69 16.50 0.59 -0.73
CA LYS A 69 17.50 0.63 -1.81
C LYS A 69 18.56 1.70 -1.59
N GLU A 70 18.19 2.86 -1.06
CA GLU A 70 19.12 3.94 -0.72
C GLU A 70 20.10 3.49 0.38
N ARG A 71 19.61 2.86 1.46
CA ARG A 71 20.47 2.32 2.53
C ARG A 71 21.47 1.29 2.02
N ILE A 72 21.00 0.36 1.18
CA ILE A 72 21.86 -0.64 0.52
C ILE A 72 22.92 0.07 -0.35
N GLY A 73 22.48 1.05 -1.13
CA GLY A 73 23.35 1.84 -1.99
C GLY A 73 24.41 2.63 -1.24
N ALA A 74 24.04 3.26 -0.12
CA ALA A 74 24.95 3.96 0.78
C ALA A 74 26.01 3.02 1.35
N ALA A 75 25.61 1.82 1.80
CA ALA A 75 26.54 0.79 2.28
C ALA A 75 27.51 0.35 1.17
N ILE A 76 27.01 0.06 -0.03
CA ILE A 76 27.84 -0.31 -1.20
C ILE A 76 28.84 0.81 -1.51
N LYS A 77 28.42 2.07 -1.56
CA LYS A 77 29.31 3.23 -1.82
C LYS A 77 30.37 3.39 -0.74
N SER A 78 30.02 3.15 0.52
CA SER A 78 30.98 3.23 1.63
C SER A 78 32.07 2.15 1.55
N GLU A 79 31.75 0.98 1.02
CA GLU A 79 32.66 -0.17 0.96
C GLU A 79 33.52 -0.23 -0.32
N LEU A 80 32.94 0.11 -1.47
CA LEU A 80 33.56 0.01 -2.79
C LEU A 80 34.14 1.35 -3.30
N GLY A 81 33.82 2.47 -2.65
CA GLY A 81 34.22 3.80 -3.07
C GLY A 81 33.46 4.33 -4.29
N VAL A 82 33.85 5.53 -4.75
CA VAL A 82 33.09 6.33 -5.75
C VAL A 82 33.25 5.82 -7.20
N ASN A 83 34.15 4.87 -7.47
CA ASN A 83 34.56 4.48 -8.83
C ASN A 83 33.70 3.39 -9.51
N ILE A 84 32.51 3.09 -8.99
CA ILE A 84 31.62 2.11 -9.63
C ILE A 84 30.79 2.80 -10.72
N ALA A 85 30.74 2.22 -11.91
CA ALA A 85 29.85 2.69 -12.98
C ALA A 85 28.38 2.64 -12.50
N GLU A 86 27.65 3.76 -12.68
CA GLU A 86 26.23 3.86 -12.28
C GLU A 86 25.36 2.67 -12.67
N PRO A 87 25.39 2.12 -13.90
CA PRO A 87 24.52 1.00 -14.26
C PRO A 87 24.81 -0.26 -13.42
N VAL A 88 26.09 -0.52 -13.12
CA VAL A 88 26.51 -1.66 -12.28
C VAL A 88 26.08 -1.45 -10.83
N TYR A 89 26.21 -0.22 -10.34
CA TYR A 89 25.75 0.15 -9.00
C TYR A 89 24.24 -0.11 -8.81
N TYR A 90 23.39 0.38 -9.73
CA TYR A 90 21.95 0.17 -9.63
C TYR A 90 21.56 -1.31 -9.78
N GLN A 91 22.24 -2.06 -10.63
CA GLN A 91 22.04 -3.50 -10.76
C GLN A 91 22.37 -4.22 -9.45
N LEU A 92 23.48 -3.89 -8.80
CA LEU A 92 23.88 -4.51 -7.54
C LEU A 92 22.91 -4.18 -6.40
N VAL A 93 22.49 -2.92 -6.27
CA VAL A 93 21.48 -2.51 -5.28
C VAL A 93 20.18 -3.27 -5.47
N ASN A 94 19.69 -3.37 -6.72
CA ASN A 94 18.48 -4.12 -7.03
C ASN A 94 18.64 -5.60 -6.70
N LEU A 95 19.76 -6.21 -7.08
CA LEU A 95 20.02 -7.64 -6.84
C LEU A 95 20.08 -7.97 -5.34
N VAL A 96 20.73 -7.14 -4.54
CA VAL A 96 20.79 -7.31 -3.07
C VAL A 96 19.40 -7.12 -2.46
N TYR A 97 18.65 -6.11 -2.89
CA TYR A 97 17.30 -5.84 -2.42
C TYR A 97 16.33 -7.00 -2.74
N GLU A 98 16.30 -7.47 -3.99
CA GLU A 98 15.40 -8.56 -4.41
C GLU A 98 15.74 -9.87 -3.71
N ASN A 99 17.03 -10.21 -3.58
CA ASN A 99 17.42 -11.42 -2.87
C ASN A 99 17.09 -11.32 -1.36
N SER A 100 17.31 -10.16 -0.73
CA SER A 100 16.89 -9.94 0.67
C SER A 100 15.39 -10.14 0.86
N LYS A 101 14.55 -9.63 -0.05
CA LYS A 101 13.10 -9.84 0.02
C LYS A 101 12.70 -11.30 -0.24
N THR A 102 13.41 -11.99 -1.13
CA THR A 102 13.13 -13.38 -1.47
C THR A 102 13.47 -14.34 -0.33
N PHE A 103 14.61 -14.13 0.33
CA PHE A 103 15.14 -15.05 1.35
C PHE A 103 14.93 -14.57 2.80
N GLY A 104 14.38 -13.36 3.00
CA GLY A 104 13.98 -12.86 4.32
C GLY A 104 15.14 -12.43 5.23
N TYR A 105 16.33 -12.16 4.69
CA TYR A 105 17.48 -11.68 5.46
C TYR A 105 17.68 -10.16 5.35
N ASP A 106 18.42 -9.58 6.29
CA ASP A 106 18.86 -8.19 6.22
C ASP A 106 19.83 -8.00 5.03
N PRO A 107 19.56 -7.09 4.08
CA PRO A 107 20.46 -6.88 2.93
C PRO A 107 21.86 -6.41 3.35
N LEU A 108 21.99 -5.71 4.48
CA LEU A 108 23.29 -5.28 5.00
C LEU A 108 24.11 -6.47 5.53
N LEU A 109 23.45 -7.53 6.00
CA LEU A 109 24.13 -8.76 6.40
C LEU A 109 24.84 -9.40 5.21
N VAL A 110 24.20 -9.43 4.05
CA VAL A 110 24.84 -9.96 2.83
C VAL A 110 26.03 -9.11 2.41
N LEU A 111 25.91 -7.79 2.47
CA LEU A 111 27.04 -6.91 2.19
C LEU A 111 28.20 -7.13 3.17
N ALA A 112 27.90 -7.32 4.46
CA ALA A 112 28.91 -7.62 5.47
C ALA A 112 29.60 -8.97 5.21
N VAL A 113 28.86 -10.01 4.83
CA VAL A 113 29.43 -11.31 4.45
C VAL A 113 30.34 -11.15 3.22
N ILE A 114 29.89 -10.46 2.18
CA ILE A 114 30.69 -10.21 0.98
C ILE A 114 31.99 -9.46 1.33
N ARG A 115 31.90 -8.48 2.23
CA ARG A 115 33.06 -7.72 2.71
C ARG A 115 34.08 -8.63 3.40
N VAL A 116 33.64 -9.50 4.30
CA VAL A 116 34.51 -10.43 5.05
C VAL A 116 35.11 -11.50 4.15
N GLU A 117 34.31 -12.05 3.23
CA GLU A 117 34.70 -13.23 2.43
C GLU A 117 35.56 -12.90 1.22
N SER A 118 35.27 -11.78 0.53
CA SER A 118 35.94 -11.47 -0.74
C SER A 118 36.40 -10.02 -0.88
N VAL A 119 36.06 -9.13 0.06
CA VAL A 119 36.26 -7.67 -0.08
C VAL A 119 35.67 -7.18 -1.41
N PHE A 120 34.49 -7.72 -1.77
CA PHE A 120 33.80 -7.46 -3.04
C PHE A 120 34.58 -7.86 -4.31
N ASN A 121 35.55 -8.76 -4.21
CA ASN A 121 36.25 -9.30 -5.38
C ASN A 121 35.49 -10.52 -5.96
N PRO A 122 34.83 -10.41 -7.13
CA PRO A 122 34.10 -11.54 -7.72
C PRO A 122 35.02 -12.68 -8.18
N GLN A 123 36.32 -12.41 -8.36
CA GLN A 123 37.33 -13.40 -8.74
C GLN A 123 38.08 -13.98 -7.54
N ALA A 124 37.64 -13.70 -6.30
CA ALA A 124 38.24 -14.25 -5.10
C ALA A 124 38.16 -15.79 -5.10
N LYS A 125 39.32 -16.42 -4.89
CA LYS A 125 39.46 -17.87 -4.75
C LYS A 125 39.92 -18.18 -3.33
N GLY A 126 39.09 -18.89 -2.57
CA GLY A 126 39.39 -19.18 -1.18
C GLY A 126 40.55 -20.16 -1.06
N ARG A 127 41.40 -19.97 -0.06
CA ARG A 127 42.53 -20.86 0.25
C ARG A 127 42.35 -21.50 1.61
N TYR A 128 42.75 -22.76 1.75
CA TYR A 128 42.87 -23.43 3.03
C TYR A 128 44.08 -22.88 3.81
N LYS A 129 44.15 -23.16 5.12
CA LYS A 129 45.27 -22.75 5.99
C LYS A 129 46.64 -23.29 5.52
N ASN A 130 46.65 -24.37 4.75
CA ASN A 130 47.82 -24.97 4.13
C ASN A 130 48.16 -24.38 2.74
N SER A 131 47.53 -23.27 2.34
CA SER A 131 47.70 -22.56 1.06
C SER A 131 47.12 -23.24 -0.18
N ASP A 132 46.51 -24.42 -0.03
CA ASP A 132 45.79 -25.11 -1.12
C ASP A 132 44.49 -24.38 -1.46
N LEU A 133 44.07 -24.47 -2.72
CA LEU A 133 42.79 -23.90 -3.15
C LEU A 133 41.64 -24.65 -2.48
N SER A 134 40.80 -23.92 -1.73
CA SER A 134 39.65 -24.49 -1.03
C SER A 134 38.47 -24.83 -1.93
N GLY A 135 38.53 -24.43 -3.20
CA GLY A 135 37.41 -24.52 -4.13
C GLY A 135 36.33 -23.48 -3.89
N ALA A 136 36.40 -22.68 -2.81
CA ALA A 136 35.46 -21.59 -2.56
C ALA A 136 35.58 -20.49 -3.62
N LEU A 137 34.45 -20.06 -4.19
CA LEU A 137 34.40 -19.14 -5.32
C LEU A 137 33.39 -18.00 -5.10
N GLY A 138 33.68 -16.85 -5.70
CA GLY A 138 32.77 -15.73 -5.81
C GLY A 138 32.70 -14.82 -4.58
N LEU A 139 31.71 -13.93 -4.56
CA LEU A 139 31.60 -12.85 -3.58
C LEU A 139 31.40 -13.33 -2.13
N MET A 140 30.72 -14.45 -1.96
CA MET A 140 30.42 -15.06 -0.65
C MET A 140 31.26 -16.32 -0.37
N GLN A 141 32.26 -16.63 -1.21
CA GLN A 141 33.13 -17.79 -1.05
C GLN A 141 32.35 -19.11 -0.87
N ILE A 142 31.40 -19.37 -1.77
CA ILE A 142 30.57 -20.59 -1.72
C ILE A 142 31.47 -21.79 -2.02
N LYS A 143 31.48 -22.77 -1.11
CA LYS A 143 32.19 -24.04 -1.29
C LYS A 143 31.35 -24.99 -2.16
N PRO A 144 31.97 -25.66 -3.15
CA PRO A 144 31.33 -26.74 -3.90
C PRO A 144 31.10 -27.99 -3.05
#